data_AF-A0A6L5X3T4-F1
#
_entry.id   AF-A0A6L5X3T4-F1
#
_cell.length_a   1.000
_cell.length_b   1.000
_cell.length_c   1.000
_cell.angle_alpha   90.00
_cell.angle_beta   90.00
_cell.angle_gamma   90.00
#
_symmetry.space_group_name_H-M   'P 1'
#
loop_
_entity.id
_entity.type
_entity.pdbx_description
1 polymer ?
#
loop_
_entity_poly.entity_id
_entity_poly.type
_entity_poly.pdbx_seq_one_letter_code
_entity_poly.pdbx_strand_id
1 'polypeptide(L)' 'MENIVAAMAKQEGVTETLKASDQMEWVRRMNSIHSRAEEIILHELVYEA' A
#
# COMPACT_ATOMS: atom_id res chain seq x y z
N MET A 1 8.52 -4.58 -3.03
CA MET A 1 7.07 -4.38 -2.86
C MET A 1 6.67 -4.24 -1.40
N GLU A 2 6.94 -5.23 -0.53
CA GLU A 2 6.54 -5.18 0.90
C GLU A 2 7.01 -3.91 1.65
N ASN A 3 8.22 -3.43 1.40
CA ASN A 3 8.74 -2.21 2.05
C ASN A 3 7.95 -0.94 1.69
N ILE A 4 7.57 -0.78 0.42
CA ILE A 4 6.79 0.38 -0.05
C ILE A 4 5.37 0.31 0.50
N VAL A 5 4.75 -0.88 0.44
CA VAL A 5 3.42 -1.12 0.99
C VAL A 5 3.38 -0.85 2.49
N ALA A 6 4.36 -1.33 3.25
CA ALA A 6 4.45 -1.10 4.70
C ALA A 6 4.67 0.38 5.05
N ALA A 7 5.53 1.08 4.29
CA ALA A 7 5.75 2.52 4.47
C ALA A 7 4.48 3.34 4.20
N MET A 8 3.78 3.04 3.10
CA MET A 8 2.54 3.71 2.73
C MET A 8 1.39 3.38 3.69
N ALA A 9 1.25 2.13 4.13
CA ALA A 9 0.26 1.73 5.13
C ALA A 9 0.48 2.48 6.46
N LYS A 10 1.73 2.65 6.89
CA LYS A 10 2.08 3.47 8.06
C LYS A 10 1.73 4.94 7.85
N GLN A 11 2.01 5.48 6.67
CA GLN A 11 1.73 6.89 6.34
C GLN A 11 0.22 7.19 6.24
N GLU A 12 -0.57 6.24 5.71
CA GLU A 12 -2.01 6.37 5.51
C GLU A 12 -2.85 5.90 6.72
N GLY A 13 -2.18 5.50 7.81
CA GLY A 13 -2.84 5.05 9.04
C GLY A 13 -3.60 3.72 8.89
N VAL A 14 -3.24 2.92 7.89
CA VAL A 14 -3.82 1.59 7.64
C VAL A 14 -3.21 0.61 8.64
N THR A 15 -3.78 0.61 9.84
CA THR A 15 -3.29 -0.16 10.99
C THR A 15 -4.19 -1.35 11.30
N GLU A 16 -3.70 -2.30 12.10
CA GLU A 16 -4.51 -3.40 12.63
C GLU A 16 -5.70 -2.89 13.47
N THR A 17 -5.61 -1.69 14.04
CA THR A 17 -6.75 -1.04 14.71
C THR A 17 -7.87 -0.71 13.71
N LEU A 18 -7.52 -0.17 12.54
CA LEU A 18 -8.50 0.08 11.47
C LEU A 18 -9.11 -1.24 10.99
N LYS A 19 -8.31 -2.29 10.86
CA LYS A 19 -8.78 -3.63 10.47
C LYS A 19 -9.78 -4.21 11.47
N ALA A 20 -9.56 -3.98 12.76
CA ALA A 20 -10.45 -4.43 13.83
C ALA A 20 -11.76 -3.63 13.90
N SER A 21 -11.73 -2.34 13.58
CA SER A 21 -12.92 -1.47 13.57
C SER A 21 -13.72 -1.52 12.27
N ASP A 22 -13.03 -1.61 11.12
CA ASP A 22 -13.61 -1.62 9.78
C ASP A 22 -12.71 -2.41 8.81
N GLN A 23 -12.95 -3.71 8.75
CA GLN A 23 -12.17 -4.61 7.89
C GLN A 23 -12.34 -4.30 6.40
N MET A 24 -13.52 -3.86 5.96
CA MET A 24 -13.78 -3.61 4.54
C MET A 24 -13.06 -2.36 4.06
N GLU A 25 -13.03 -1.31 4.88
CA GLU A 25 -12.22 -0.12 4.61
C GLU A 25 -10.73 -0.42 4.65
N TRP A 26 -10.28 -1.26 5.59
CA TRP A 26 -8.89 -1.71 5.64
C TRP A 26 -8.47 -2.42 4.35
N VAL A 27 -9.28 -3.37 3.85
CA VAL A 27 -9.02 -4.06 2.57
C VAL A 27 -9.00 -3.08 1.41
N ARG A 28 -9.95 -2.14 1.36
CA ARG A 28 -9.99 -1.11 0.31
C ARG A 28 -8.69 -0.29 0.27
N ARG A 29 -8.22 0.16 1.43
CA ARG A 29 -6.98 0.96 1.52
C ARG A 29 -5.75 0.13 1.19
N MET A 30 -5.66 -1.10 1.70
CA MET A 30 -4.56 -2.00 1.36
C MET A 30 -4.47 -2.27 -0.14
N ASN A 31 -5.61 -2.48 -0.82
CA ASN A 31 -5.65 -2.66 -2.27
C ASN A 31 -5.19 -1.41 -3.03
N SER A 32 -5.60 -0.22 -2.57
CA SER A 32 -5.16 1.05 -3.18
C SER A 32 -3.65 1.26 -3.02
N ILE A 33 -3.10 0.95 -1.83
CA ILE A 33 -1.65 1.02 -1.57
C ILE A 33 -0.90 0.03 -2.45
N HIS A 34 -1.40 -1.20 -2.61
CA HIS A 34 -0.77 -2.22 -3.45
C HIS A 34 -0.66 -1.77 -4.90
N SER A 35 -1.77 -1.27 -5.47
CA SER A 35 -1.80 -0.77 -6.84
C SER A 35 -0.80 0.38 -7.06
N ARG A 36 -0.73 1.33 -6.12
CA ARG A 36 0.25 2.43 -6.18
C ARG A 36 1.69 1.95 -6.00
N ALA A 37 1.92 0.96 -5.15
CA ALA A 37 3.25 0.38 -4.99
C ALA A 37 3.71 -0.35 -6.25
N GLU A 38 2.81 -1.02 -6.97
CA GLU A 38 3.09 -1.62 -8.28
C GLU A 38 3.42 -0.56 -9.33
N GLU A 39 2.69 0.56 -9.38
CA GLU A 39 3.00 1.67 -10.28
C GLU A 39 4.39 2.28 -10.02
N ILE A 40 4.75 2.48 -8.74
CA ILE A 40 6.08 3.00 -8.35
C ILE A 40 7.17 2.04 -8.82
N ILE A 41 7.03 0.74 -8.54
CA ILE A 41 8.01 -0.27 -8.92
C ILE A 41 8.14 -0.40 -10.44
N LEU A 42 7.01 -0.36 -11.16
CA LEU A 42 7.01 -0.40 -12.63
C LEU A 42 7.73 0.83 -13.20
N HIS A 43 7.50 2.00 -12.62
CA HIS A 43 8.18 3.23 -13.02
C HIS A 43 9.68 3.17 -12.74
N GLU A 44 10.11 2.65 -11.58
CA GLU A 44 11.52 2.45 -11.26
C GLU A 44 12.18 1.45 -12.24
N LEU A 45 11.54 0.32 -12.53
CA LEU A 45 12.05 -0.71 -13.45
C LEU A 45 12.13 -0.25 -14.91
N VAL A 46 11.21 0.59 -15.37
CA VAL A 46 11.16 1.05 -16.77
C VAL A 46 12.17 2.16 -17.05
N TYR A 47 12.50 2.99 -16.04
CA TYR A 47 13.42 4.12 -16.21
C TYR A 47 14.89 3.81 -15.83
N GLU A 48 15.18 2.68 -15.17
CA GLU A 48 16.55 2.26 -14.82
C GLU A 48 17.20 1.25 -15.82
N ALA A 49 16.63 1.07 -17.02
CA ALA A 49 17.19 0.23 -18.08
C ALA A 49 18.07 0.98 -19.09
#